data_AF-A0AAE9DTQ6-F1
#
_entry.id   AF-A0AAE9DTQ6-F1
#
_cell.length_a   1.000
_cell.length_b   1.000
_cell.length_c   1.000
_cell.angle_alpha   90.00
_cell.angle_beta   90.00
_cell.angle_gamma   90.00
#
_symmetry.space_group_name_H-M   'P 1'
#
loop_
_entity.id
_entity.type
_entity.pdbx_description
1 polymer ?
#
loop_
_entity_poly.entity_id
_entity_poly.type
_entity_poly.pdbx_seq_one_letter_code
_entity_poly.pdbx_strand_id
1 'polypeptide(L)'
;MISFTNFEGATKRNRPNLKTGDIIYATVFDTTPRTEAELTCVDDEKRARGMGQLNGGYMFKVSLNHCRRLINPSCEILQTMGKFFKFEITVGMNGRIWVNAPTTEEIIKIHDVINKSEFITGEDELISLVQHSYTRSVSG
;
A
#
# COMPACT_ATOMS: atom_id res chain seq x y z
N MET A 1 5.13 -18.19 5.27
CA MET A 1 5.22 -17.94 6.73
C MET A 1 6.04 -16.67 7.00
N ILE A 2 5.79 -15.97 8.11
CA ILE A 2 6.68 -14.89 8.60
C ILE A 2 7.16 -15.19 10.01
N SER A 3 8.47 -15.14 10.24
CA SER A 3 9.06 -15.34 11.55
C SER A 3 9.10 -14.02 12.33
N PHE A 4 8.92 -14.08 13.66
CA PHE A 4 9.05 -12.91 14.54
C PHE A 4 10.44 -12.27 14.50
N THR A 5 11.47 -13.01 14.07
CA THR A 5 12.85 -12.50 13.92
C THR A 5 13.04 -11.63 12.68
N ASN A 6 12.06 -11.59 11.78
CA ASN A 6 12.18 -10.86 10.51
C ASN A 6 11.56 -9.45 10.61
N PHE A 7 11.67 -8.82 11.78
CA PHE A 7 11.23 -7.46 12.05
C PHE A 7 12.41 -6.68 12.63
N GLU A 8 12.44 -5.37 12.39
CA GLU A 8 13.52 -4.50 12.87
C GLU A 8 13.58 -4.53 14.40
N GLY A 9 14.79 -4.74 14.94
CA GLY A 9 15.02 -4.81 16.39
C GLY A 9 14.39 -6.03 17.10
N ALA A 10 13.88 -7.02 16.36
CA ALA A 10 13.25 -8.18 16.97
C ALA A 10 14.26 -9.12 17.62
N THR A 11 14.00 -9.49 18.87
CA THR A 11 14.77 -10.49 19.63
C THR A 11 13.81 -11.42 20.38
N LYS A 12 14.31 -12.50 20.99
CA LYS A 12 13.46 -13.37 21.83
C LYS A 12 12.73 -12.61 22.94
N ARG A 13 13.31 -11.49 23.42
CA ARG A 13 12.78 -10.61 24.47
C ARG A 13 11.91 -9.46 23.91
N ASN A 14 12.17 -9.02 22.68
CA ASN A 14 11.44 -7.95 22.00
C ASN A 14 10.74 -8.52 20.76
N ARG A 15 9.52 -9.04 20.95
CA ARG A 15 8.75 -9.65 19.86
C ARG A 15 7.80 -8.62 19.24
N PRO A 16 7.61 -8.62 17.91
CA PRO A 16 6.59 -7.81 17.25
C PRO A 16 5.20 -8.17 17.79
N ASN A 17 4.37 -7.16 18.05
CA ASN A 17 3.05 -7.30 18.64
C ASN A 17 1.96 -7.47 17.56
N LEU A 18 2.02 -8.58 16.82
CA LEU A 18 1.05 -8.91 15.78
C LEU A 18 -0.05 -9.84 16.30
N LYS A 19 -1.29 -9.57 15.88
CA LYS A 19 -2.49 -10.33 16.17
C LYS A 19 -3.12 -10.86 14.88
N THR A 20 -3.91 -11.93 15.00
CA THR A 20 -4.71 -12.43 13.89
C THR A 20 -5.65 -11.33 13.38
N GLY A 21 -5.57 -11.04 12.08
CA GLY A 21 -6.34 -9.98 11.43
C GLY A 21 -5.53 -8.73 11.09
N ASP A 22 -4.32 -8.58 11.65
CA ASP A 22 -3.46 -7.45 11.33
C ASP A 22 -2.97 -7.49 9.87
N ILE A 23 -2.76 -6.31 9.31
CA ILE A 23 -2.20 -6.13 7.97
C ILE A 23 -0.71 -5.87 8.10
N ILE A 24 0.09 -6.55 7.27
CA ILE A 24 1.55 -6.36 7.22
C ILE A 24 2.01 -6.00 5.82
N TYR A 25 2.98 -5.10 5.73
CA TYR A 25 3.81 -4.89 4.56
C TYR A 25 5.11 -5.66 4.72
N ALA A 26 5.42 -6.52 3.75
CA ALA A 26 6.57 -7.42 3.78
C ALA A 26 7.05 -7.71 2.36
N THR A 27 8.31 -8.12 2.24
CA THR A 27 8.89 -8.64 1.01
C THR A 27 9.03 -10.16 1.09
N VAL A 28 9.13 -10.80 -0.08
CA VAL A 28 9.38 -12.22 -0.17
C VAL A 28 10.87 -12.46 0.03
N PHE A 29 11.20 -13.30 1.01
CA PHE A 29 12.58 -13.63 1.38
C PHE A 29 13.06 -14.91 0.70
N ASP A 30 12.24 -15.96 0.74
CA ASP A 30 12.54 -17.24 0.10
C ASP A 30 11.31 -17.81 -0.61
N THR A 31 11.55 -18.38 -1.78
CA THR A 31 10.56 -19.11 -2.59
C THR A 31 11.13 -20.43 -3.07
N THR A 32 11.76 -21.19 -2.18
CA THR A 32 12.25 -22.53 -2.50
C THR A 32 11.10 -23.38 -3.08
N PRO A 33 11.30 -24.05 -4.23
CA PRO A 33 10.24 -24.86 -4.82
C PRO A 33 9.75 -25.96 -3.88
N ARG A 34 8.42 -26.10 -3.76
CA ARG A 34 7.73 -27.08 -2.88
C ARG A 34 7.81 -26.79 -1.38
N THR A 35 8.27 -25.62 -0.96
CA THR A 35 8.12 -25.13 0.42
C THR A 35 7.15 -23.95 0.46
N GLU A 36 6.71 -23.58 1.67
CA GLU A 36 5.96 -22.34 1.85
C GLU A 36 6.88 -21.14 1.63
N ALA A 37 6.37 -20.12 0.93
CA ALA A 37 7.13 -18.87 0.77
C ALA A 37 7.36 -18.19 2.13
N GLU A 38 8.58 -17.71 2.34
CA GLU A 38 8.97 -16.98 3.55
C GLU A 38 8.94 -15.47 3.30
N LEU A 39 8.49 -14.70 4.30
CA LEU A 39 8.41 -13.25 4.24
C LEU A 39 9.36 -12.58 5.24
N THR A 40 9.78 -11.36 4.92
CA THR A 40 10.57 -10.50 5.80
C THR A 40 10.03 -9.08 5.83
N CYS A 41 10.12 -8.40 6.97
CA CYS A 41 9.82 -6.98 7.15
C CYS A 41 11.09 -6.15 7.40
N VAL A 42 12.25 -6.63 6.95
CA VAL A 42 13.52 -5.91 7.01
C VAL A 42 14.33 -6.06 5.73
N ASP A 43 15.13 -5.04 5.41
CA ASP A 43 16.15 -5.07 4.36
C ASP A 43 17.37 -5.92 4.77
N ASP A 44 18.35 -6.03 3.87
CA ASP A 44 19.59 -6.78 4.11
C ASP A 44 20.41 -6.20 5.28
N GLU A 45 20.23 -4.90 5.57
CA GLU A 45 20.82 -4.20 6.72
C GLU A 45 19.97 -4.31 8.00
N LYS A 46 18.94 -5.16 8.00
CA LYS A 46 18.02 -5.41 9.14
C LYS A 46 17.17 -4.20 9.55
N ARG A 47 16.94 -3.24 8.65
CA ARG A 47 16.06 -2.08 8.88
C ARG A 47 14.69 -2.28 8.25
N ALA A 48 13.63 -1.74 8.84
CA ALA A 48 12.27 -1.96 8.37
C ALA A 48 11.99 -1.29 7.02
N ARG A 49 12.60 -0.13 6.72
CA ARG A 49 12.38 0.61 5.45
C ARG A 49 10.90 0.79 5.09
N GLY A 50 10.04 0.99 6.08
CA GLY A 50 8.59 1.15 5.90
C GLY A 50 7.78 -0.16 5.90
N MET A 51 8.44 -1.32 5.97
CA MET A 51 7.80 -2.62 6.21
C MET A 51 7.39 -2.81 7.67
N GLY A 52 6.50 -3.77 7.91
CA GLY A 52 5.98 -4.08 9.23
C GLY A 52 4.45 -4.00 9.29
N GLN A 53 3.92 -3.78 10.49
CA GLN A 53 2.47 -3.67 10.69
C GLN A 53 1.92 -2.37 10.11
N LEU A 54 0.85 -2.48 9.34
CA LEU A 54 0.07 -1.33 8.87
C LEU A 54 -1.14 -1.14 9.79
N ASN A 55 -1.21 0.03 10.43
CA ASN A 55 -2.24 0.35 11.42
C ASN A 55 -3.27 1.31 10.85
N GLY A 56 -4.56 1.02 11.07
CA GLY A 56 -5.65 1.81 10.53
C GLY A 56 -5.74 1.72 9.00
N GLY A 57 -6.22 2.77 8.36
CA GLY A 57 -6.40 2.83 6.92
C GLY A 57 -7.44 1.85 6.38
N TYR A 58 -7.36 1.61 5.07
CA TYR A 58 -8.26 0.76 4.33
C TYR A 58 -7.48 -0.06 3.29
N MET A 59 -7.79 -1.36 3.20
CA MET A 59 -7.17 -2.27 2.25
C MET A 59 -8.18 -2.75 1.23
N PHE A 60 -7.83 -2.67 -0.04
CA PHE A 60 -8.66 -3.09 -1.16
C PHE A 60 -7.83 -3.81 -2.23
N LYS A 61 -8.53 -4.40 -3.20
CA LYS A 61 -7.91 -5.15 -4.31
C LYS A 61 -7.93 -4.32 -5.59
N VAL A 62 -6.88 -4.46 -6.38
CA VAL A 62 -6.79 -3.94 -7.75
C VAL A 62 -6.18 -5.00 -8.67
N SER A 63 -6.20 -4.77 -9.99
CA SER A 63 -5.51 -5.68 -10.91
C SER A 63 -3.99 -5.64 -10.71
N LEU A 64 -3.33 -6.76 -11.02
CA LEU A 64 -1.87 -6.84 -10.98
C LEU A 64 -1.20 -5.88 -11.98
N ASN A 65 -1.88 -5.55 -13.08
CA ASN A 65 -1.39 -4.55 -14.03
C ASN A 65 -1.38 -3.17 -13.37
N HIS A 66 -2.45 -2.84 -12.66
CA HIS A 66 -2.56 -1.56 -11.97
C HIS A 66 -1.53 -1.42 -10.84
N CYS A 67 -1.30 -2.48 -10.05
CA CYS A 67 -0.21 -2.51 -9.06
C CYS A 67 1.16 -2.17 -9.66
N ARG A 68 1.52 -2.78 -10.79
CA ARG A 68 2.79 -2.51 -11.48
C ARG A 68 2.89 -1.05 -11.91
N ARG A 69 1.80 -0.48 -12.41
CA ARG A 69 1.75 0.93 -12.82
C ARG A 69 1.92 1.87 -11.62
N LEU A 70 1.35 1.55 -10.46
CA LEU A 70 1.43 2.37 -9.25
C LEU A 70 2.81 2.35 -8.60
N ILE A 71 3.52 1.22 -8.63
CA ILE A 71 4.87 1.09 -8.05
C ILE A 71 5.94 1.78 -8.92
N ASN A 72 5.64 2.06 -10.19
CA ASN A 72 6.57 2.74 -11.07
C ASN A 72 6.92 4.14 -10.52
N PRO A 73 8.20 4.51 -10.34
CA PRO A 73 8.59 5.86 -9.89
C PRO A 73 8.04 7.00 -10.75
N SER A 74 7.80 6.75 -12.04
CA SER A 74 7.19 7.71 -12.97
C SER A 74 5.65 7.68 -12.95
N CYS A 75 5.03 7.13 -11.89
CA CYS A 75 3.58 7.04 -11.79
C CYS A 75 2.95 8.43 -11.55
N GLU A 76 2.41 9.01 -12.62
CA GLU A 76 1.80 10.35 -12.61
C GLU A 76 0.59 10.46 -11.66
N ILE A 77 -0.20 9.38 -11.50
CA ILE A 77 -1.39 9.43 -10.65
C ILE A 77 -1.03 9.63 -9.18
N LEU A 78 -0.01 8.95 -8.65
CA LEU A 78 0.41 9.13 -7.25
C LEU A 78 1.02 10.51 -7.03
N GLN A 79 1.83 10.99 -7.99
CA GLN A 79 2.40 12.34 -7.94
C GLN A 79 1.31 13.42 -7.96
N THR A 80 0.29 13.23 -8.78
CA THR A 80 -0.86 14.14 -8.87
C THR A 80 -1.67 14.10 -7.58
N MET A 81 -2.02 12.91 -7.08
CA MET A 81 -2.76 12.77 -5.82
C MET A 81 -2.03 13.41 -4.64
N GLY A 82 -0.69 13.29 -4.58
CA GLY A 82 0.12 13.90 -3.52
C GLY A 82 0.07 15.43 -3.47
N LYS A 83 -0.41 16.10 -4.54
CA LYS A 83 -0.65 17.55 -4.56
C LYS A 83 -1.97 17.95 -3.89
N PHE A 84 -2.94 17.02 -3.79
CA PHE A 84 -4.29 17.29 -3.29
C PHE A 84 -4.59 16.61 -1.96
N PHE A 85 -4.08 15.40 -1.75
CA PHE A 85 -4.35 14.58 -0.57
C PHE A 85 -3.08 14.40 0.27
N LYS A 86 -3.24 14.43 1.59
CA LYS A 86 -2.23 13.91 2.52
C LYS A 86 -2.56 12.46 2.84
N PHE A 87 -1.72 11.52 2.41
CA PHE A 87 -1.99 10.11 2.60
C PHE A 87 -0.70 9.27 2.63
N GLU A 88 -0.83 8.07 3.19
CA GLU A 88 0.13 6.98 3.09
C GLU A 88 -0.46 5.91 2.18
N ILE A 89 0.39 5.29 1.36
CA ILE A 89 0.00 4.19 0.49
C ILE A 89 1.06 3.09 0.53
N THR A 90 0.59 1.86 0.54
CA THR A 90 1.43 0.66 0.34
C THR A 90 0.82 -0.17 -0.77
N VAL A 91 1.63 -0.52 -1.77
CA VAL A 91 1.21 -1.34 -2.91
C VAL A 91 1.88 -2.70 -2.83
N GLY A 92 1.07 -3.74 -2.63
CA GLY A 92 1.50 -5.12 -2.68
C GLY A 92 1.43 -5.68 -4.10
N MET A 93 2.50 -6.32 -4.57
CA MET A 93 2.56 -7.01 -5.86
C MET A 93 1.58 -8.20 -5.98
N ASN A 94 0.87 -8.53 -4.90
CA ASN A 94 -0.21 -9.51 -4.83
C ASN A 94 -1.60 -8.93 -5.16
N GLY A 95 -1.70 -7.71 -5.67
CA GLY A 95 -2.98 -7.08 -6.03
C GLY A 95 -3.68 -6.41 -4.86
N ARG A 96 -3.00 -6.21 -3.71
CA ARG A 96 -3.57 -5.54 -2.54
C ARG A 96 -2.93 -4.18 -2.35
N ILE A 97 -3.76 -3.18 -2.12
CA ILE A 97 -3.34 -1.82 -1.77
C ILE A 97 -3.88 -1.50 -0.39
N TRP A 98 -3.04 -0.91 0.44
CA TRP A 98 -3.44 -0.27 1.69
C TRP A 98 -3.24 1.24 1.57
N VAL A 99 -4.23 2.01 2.01
CA VAL A 99 -4.19 3.47 2.04
C VAL A 99 -4.61 3.97 3.41
N ASN A 100 -4.00 5.06 3.87
CA ASN A 100 -4.40 5.74 5.09
C ASN A 100 -4.35 7.25 4.89
N ALA A 101 -5.33 7.97 5.42
CA ALA A 101 -5.44 9.42 5.31
C ALA A 101 -6.10 9.98 6.59
N PRO A 102 -5.99 11.30 6.86
CA PRO A 102 -6.53 11.91 8.07
C PRO A 102 -8.03 11.66 8.30
N THR A 103 -8.82 11.55 7.23
CA THR A 103 -10.27 11.33 7.32
C THR A 103 -10.72 10.12 6.50
N THR A 104 -11.79 9.46 6.96
CA THR A 104 -12.44 8.38 6.20
C THR A 104 -12.96 8.86 4.84
N GLU A 105 -13.40 10.11 4.75
CA GLU A 105 -13.84 10.71 3.49
C GLU A 105 -12.68 10.77 2.46
N GLU A 106 -11.50 11.23 2.88
CA GLU A 106 -10.32 11.22 2.02
C GLU A 106 -9.92 9.80 1.61
N ILE A 107 -9.98 8.83 2.53
CA ILE A 107 -9.72 7.41 2.21
C ILE A 107 -10.66 6.93 1.09
N ILE A 108 -11.96 7.24 1.17
CA ILE A 108 -12.95 6.88 0.15
C ILE A 108 -12.61 7.54 -1.19
N LYS A 109 -12.27 8.84 -1.19
CA LYS A 109 -11.90 9.57 -2.41
C LYS A 109 -10.64 8.98 -3.06
N ILE A 110 -9.61 8.71 -2.25
CA ILE A 110 -8.34 8.10 -2.70
C ILE A 110 -8.59 6.72 -3.30
N HIS A 111 -9.39 5.89 -2.63
CA HIS A 111 -9.80 4.58 -3.13
C HIS A 111 -10.45 4.69 -4.52
N ASP A 112 -11.41 5.60 -4.66
CA ASP A 112 -12.15 5.77 -5.91
C ASP A 112 -11.25 6.27 -7.05
N VAL A 113 -10.36 7.21 -6.75
CA VAL A 113 -9.38 7.73 -7.72
C VAL A 113 -8.47 6.60 -8.20
N ILE A 114 -7.92 5.80 -7.27
CA ILE A 114 -7.03 4.68 -7.63
C ILE A 114 -7.77 3.71 -8.55
N ASN A 115 -8.96 3.24 -8.16
CA ASN A 115 -9.73 2.29 -8.97
C ASN A 115 -10.10 2.85 -10.36
N LYS A 116 -10.57 4.10 -10.44
CA LYS A 116 -10.93 4.73 -11.73
C LYS A 116 -9.73 4.98 -12.61
N SER A 117 -8.57 5.25 -12.01
CA SER A 117 -7.36 5.50 -12.78
C SER A 117 -6.94 4.31 -13.62
N GLU A 118 -7.30 3.07 -13.25
CA GLU A 118 -6.83 1.83 -13.91
C GLU A 118 -6.88 1.89 -15.44
N PHE A 119 -7.94 2.48 -16.00
CA PHE A 119 -8.17 2.55 -17.45
C PHE A 119 -7.79 3.89 -18.08
N ILE A 120 -7.29 4.84 -17.29
CA ILE A 120 -6.88 6.17 -17.78
C ILE A 120 -5.38 6.15 -18.09
N THR A 121 -5.03 6.65 -19.27
CA THR A 121 -3.64 6.78 -19.74
C THR A 121 -3.23 8.21 -20.05
N GLY A 122 -4.19 9.14 -20.16
CA GLY A 122 -3.90 10.55 -20.44
C GLY A 122 -3.67 11.36 -19.17
N GLU A 123 -2.59 12.14 -19.12
CA GLU A 123 -2.22 12.97 -17.96
C GLU A 123 -3.31 13.98 -17.60
N ASP A 124 -3.85 14.71 -18.59
CA ASP A 124 -4.93 15.69 -18.38
C ASP A 124 -6.20 15.06 -17.79
N GLU A 125 -6.52 13.83 -18.20
CA GLU A 125 -7.66 13.07 -17.70
C GLU A 125 -7.42 12.61 -16.25
N LEU A 126 -6.18 12.21 -15.91
CA LEU A 126 -5.80 11.89 -14.52
C LEU A 126 -5.91 13.11 -13.61
N ILE A 127 -5.39 14.27 -14.05
CA ILE A 127 -5.48 15.52 -13.28
C ILE A 127 -6.94 15.90 -13.06
N SER A 128 -7.76 15.82 -14.12
CA SER A 128 -9.19 16.07 -14.05
C SER A 128 -9.86 15.11 -13.06
N LEU A 129 -9.60 13.81 -13.13
CA LEU A 129 -10.15 12.82 -12.21
C LEU A 129 -9.85 13.16 -10.74
N VAL A 130 -8.60 13.51 -10.43
CA VAL A 130 -8.17 13.84 -9.07
C VAL A 130 -8.85 15.11 -8.57
N GLN A 131 -8.90 16.17 -9.38
CA GLN A 131 -9.53 17.45 -9.03
C GLN A 131 -11.05 17.30 -8.78
N HIS A 132 -11.74 16.57 -9.66
CA HIS A 132 -13.18 16.31 -9.48
C HIS A 132 -13.44 15.47 -8.23
N SER A 133 -12.59 14.48 -7.94
CA SER A 133 -12.75 13.63 -6.76
C SER A 133 -12.44 14.37 -5.46
N TYR A 134 -11.49 15.31 -5.47
CA TYR A 134 -11.13 16.11 -4.30
C TYR A 134 -12.27 17.06 -3.88
N THR A 135 -12.88 17.75 -4.85
CA THR A 135 -13.92 18.76 -4.61
C THR A 135 -15.29 18.17 -4.30
N ARG A 136 -15.56 16.93 -4.72
CA ARG A 136 -16.85 16.26 -4.49
C ARG A 136 -17.02 15.87 -3.03
N SER A 137 -18.14 16.22 -2.41
CA SER A 137 -18.53 15.65 -1.12
C SER A 137 -18.93 14.19 -1.28
N VAL A 138 -18.50 13.32 -0.37
CA VAL A 138 -19.01 11.95 -0.32
C VAL A 138 -20.44 11.99 0.22
N SER A 139 -21.43 11.73 -0.64
CA SER A 139 -22.82 11.56 -0.24
C SER A 139 -22.96 10.25 0.56
N GLY A 140 -23.44 10.36 1.80
CA GLY A 140 -23.69 9.24 2.71
C GLY A 140 -24.90 8.39 2.33
#